data_AF-A0A6N2U3N2-F1
#
_entry.id   AF-A0A6N2U3N2-F1
#
_cell.length_a   1.000
_cell.length_b   1.000
_cell.length_c   1.000
_cell.angle_alpha   90.00
_cell.angle_beta   90.00
_cell.angle_gamma   90.00
#
_symmetry.space_group_name_H-M   'P 1'
#
loop_
_entity.id
_entity.type
_entity.pdbx_description
1 polymer ?
#
loop_
_entity_poly.entity_id
_entity_poly.type
_entity_poly.pdbx_seq_one_letter_code
_entity_poly.pdbx_strand_id
1 'polypeptide(L)'
;MEYVYGTAEIDGVMRENLKVIGGPKLEEGEYLTTVREYDDNTITDRCRIDRHYLTAEDEDGTKYDFYAISEHYRYIDRTKMLDETKAATEIAFVALAETGGIDGTTAGEHKNLFEEWQAGVSYKVGQYRRYGEKLYRCVQQHTSQAGWEPDKAASLWSVAADPAEEWPEWSQPLGAHDAYAKGAKVSHNGKHWVSDVDANVWEPGVSGWSEAKE
;
A
#
# COMPACT_ATOMS: atom_id res chain seq x y z
N MET A 1 7.96 -11.82 -33.65
CA MET A 1 6.91 -12.84 -33.53
C MET A 1 5.85 -12.26 -32.64
N GLU A 2 4.63 -12.16 -33.13
CA GLU A 2 3.52 -11.56 -32.38
C GLU A 2 2.33 -12.51 -32.40
N TYR A 3 1.61 -12.54 -31.29
CA TYR A 3 0.46 -13.41 -31.07
C TYR A 3 -0.75 -12.57 -30.68
N VAL A 4 -1.79 -12.62 -31.50
CA VAL A 4 -3.02 -11.87 -31.29
C VAL A 4 -4.18 -12.83 -31.20
N TYR A 5 -4.79 -12.88 -30.01
CA TYR A 5 -5.97 -13.70 -29.73
C TYR A 5 -7.24 -12.92 -30.03
N GLY A 6 -8.23 -13.56 -30.63
CA GLY A 6 -9.50 -12.94 -30.95
C GLY A 6 -10.60 -13.96 -31.22
N THR A 7 -11.63 -13.52 -31.93
CA THR A 7 -12.68 -14.39 -32.46
C THR A 7 -12.85 -14.12 -33.96
N ALA A 8 -13.16 -15.17 -34.71
CA ALA A 8 -13.44 -15.10 -36.12
C ALA A 8 -14.57 -16.07 -36.50
N GLU A 9 -15.32 -15.74 -37.55
CA GLU A 9 -16.24 -16.68 -38.16
C GLU A 9 -15.45 -17.65 -39.03
N ILE A 10 -15.51 -18.94 -38.71
CA ILE A 10 -14.80 -20.01 -39.42
C ILE A 10 -15.81 -21.11 -39.75
N ASP A 11 -16.02 -21.37 -41.04
CA ASP A 11 -17.05 -22.29 -41.57
C ASP A 11 -18.47 -21.96 -41.07
N GLY A 12 -18.81 -20.68 -40.97
CA GLY A 12 -20.13 -20.22 -40.51
C GLY A 12 -20.35 -20.30 -38.99
N VAL A 13 -19.29 -20.58 -38.21
CA VAL A 13 -19.34 -20.65 -36.75
C VAL A 13 -18.32 -19.69 -36.14
N MET A 14 -18.75 -18.86 -35.20
CA MET A 14 -17.84 -18.03 -34.41
C MET A 14 -16.95 -18.90 -33.52
N ARG A 15 -15.64 -18.78 -33.69
CA ARG A 15 -14.62 -19.51 -32.92
C ARG A 15 -13.55 -18.56 -32.41
N GLU A 16 -12.90 -18.94 -31.32
CA GLU A 16 -11.66 -18.28 -30.93
C GLU A 16 -10.58 -18.55 -31.98
N ASN A 17 -9.76 -17.53 -32.24
CA ASN A 17 -8.66 -17.64 -33.17
C ASN A 17 -7.37 -17.02 -32.60
N LEU A 18 -6.27 -17.45 -33.20
CA LEU A 18 -4.93 -16.91 -32.98
C LEU A 18 -4.36 -16.45 -34.31
N LYS A 19 -4.00 -15.17 -34.40
CA LYS A 19 -3.19 -14.61 -35.47
C LYS A 19 -1.72 -14.61 -35.02
N VAL A 20 -0.85 -15.18 -35.83
CA VAL A 20 0.60 -15.25 -35.62
C VAL A 20 1.31 -14.42 -36.68
N ILE A 21 2.23 -13.55 -36.25
CA ILE A 21 3.02 -12.68 -37.14
C ILE A 21 4.49 -13.12 -37.07
N GLY A 22 4.95 -13.81 -38.12
CA GLY A 22 6.28 -14.42 -38.19
C GLY A 22 6.50 -15.61 -37.25
N GLY A 23 7.52 -16.42 -37.51
CA GLY A 23 7.79 -17.65 -36.74
C GLY A 23 7.63 -18.95 -37.53
N PRO A 24 7.94 -20.10 -36.90
CA PRO A 24 7.55 -21.40 -37.46
C PRO A 24 6.02 -21.55 -37.43
N LYS A 25 5.50 -22.38 -38.35
CA LYS A 25 4.11 -22.81 -38.30
C LYS A 25 3.86 -23.64 -37.05
N LEU A 26 2.69 -23.43 -36.45
CA LEU A 26 2.20 -24.21 -35.33
C LEU A 26 1.45 -25.44 -35.85
N GLU A 27 1.55 -26.54 -35.12
CA GLU A 27 0.96 -27.82 -35.51
C GLU A 27 -0.42 -28.05 -34.85
N GLU A 28 -1.30 -28.76 -35.55
CA GLU A 28 -2.60 -29.16 -35.00
C GLU A 28 -2.41 -30.08 -33.78
N GLY A 29 -3.11 -29.76 -32.69
CA GLY A 29 -3.02 -30.44 -31.41
C GLY A 29 -1.92 -29.92 -30.47
N GLU A 30 -1.03 -29.03 -30.93
CA GLU A 30 0.00 -28.42 -30.08
C GLU A 30 -0.64 -27.45 -29.06
N TYR A 31 -0.06 -27.36 -27.86
CA TYR A 31 -0.37 -26.28 -26.92
C TYR A 31 0.65 -25.16 -27.05
N LEU A 32 0.17 -23.99 -27.42
CA LEU A 32 0.96 -22.76 -27.41
C LEU A 32 0.77 -22.05 -26.07
N THR A 33 1.88 -21.60 -25.46
CA THR A 33 1.86 -20.64 -24.35
C THR A 33 2.53 -19.35 -24.79
N THR A 34 1.85 -18.22 -24.61
CA THR A 34 2.41 -16.89 -24.90
C THR A 34 2.36 -16.04 -23.63
N VAL A 35 3.38 -15.20 -23.46
CA VAL A 35 3.50 -14.28 -22.33
C VAL A 35 3.66 -12.87 -22.91
N ARG A 36 2.81 -11.95 -22.46
CA ARG A 36 2.82 -10.54 -22.82
C ARG A 36 3.04 -9.73 -21.55
N GLU A 37 4.18 -9.06 -21.52
CA GLU A 37 4.56 -8.17 -20.43
C GLU A 37 4.06 -6.75 -20.75
N TYR A 38 3.29 -6.19 -19.82
CA TYR A 38 2.91 -4.79 -19.77
C TYR A 38 3.53 -4.16 -18.53
N ASP A 39 3.46 -2.83 -18.45
CA ASP A 39 3.98 -2.08 -17.32
C ASP A 39 3.24 -2.45 -16.02
N ASP A 40 1.92 -2.59 -16.09
CA ASP A 40 1.03 -2.83 -14.95
C ASP A 40 0.71 -4.31 -14.70
N ASN A 41 0.83 -5.15 -15.73
CA ASN A 41 0.41 -6.54 -15.65
C ASN A 41 1.20 -7.46 -16.59
N THR A 42 1.09 -8.76 -16.35
CA THR A 42 1.59 -9.80 -17.24
C THR A 42 0.43 -10.68 -17.65
N ILE A 43 0.19 -10.83 -18.95
CA ILE A 43 -0.83 -11.72 -19.49
C ILE A 43 -0.17 -12.98 -20.02
N THR A 44 -0.57 -14.13 -19.51
CA THR A 44 -0.19 -15.44 -20.04
C THR A 44 -1.40 -16.11 -20.66
N ASP A 45 -1.34 -16.40 -21.95
CA ASP A 45 -2.36 -17.15 -22.67
C ASP A 45 -1.82 -18.55 -22.98
N ARG A 46 -2.62 -19.57 -22.72
CA ARG A 46 -2.33 -20.95 -23.13
C ARG A 46 -3.51 -21.49 -23.92
N CYS A 47 -3.28 -21.93 -25.14
CA CYS A 47 -4.32 -22.46 -26.01
C CYS A 47 -3.86 -23.72 -26.72
N ARG A 48 -4.80 -24.56 -27.11
CA ARG A 48 -4.57 -25.66 -28.05
C ARG A 48 -4.82 -25.16 -29.48
N ILE A 49 -3.92 -25.51 -30.39
CA ILE A 49 -4.08 -25.22 -31.81
C ILE A 49 -5.00 -26.29 -32.42
N ASP A 50 -6.14 -25.87 -32.97
CA ASP A 50 -7.08 -26.80 -33.60
C ASP A 50 -6.77 -26.98 -35.08
N ARG A 51 -6.55 -25.88 -35.81
CA ARG A 51 -6.18 -25.93 -37.24
C ARG A 51 -5.68 -24.59 -37.73
N HIS A 52 -4.76 -24.62 -38.68
CA HIS A 52 -4.46 -23.48 -39.53
C HIS A 52 -5.55 -23.32 -40.61
N TYR A 53 -6.16 -22.13 -40.73
CA TYR A 53 -7.26 -21.92 -41.68
C TYR A 53 -7.02 -20.81 -42.71
N LEU A 54 -6.07 -19.90 -42.48
CA LEU A 54 -5.78 -18.81 -43.41
C LEU A 54 -4.33 -18.34 -43.26
N THR A 55 -3.62 -18.20 -44.38
CA THR A 55 -2.41 -17.37 -44.46
C THR A 55 -2.77 -16.11 -45.24
N ALA A 56 -2.43 -14.93 -44.73
CA ALA A 56 -2.59 -13.65 -45.41
C ALA A 56 -1.28 -12.87 -45.44
N GLU A 57 -1.20 -11.89 -46.32
CA GLU A 57 -0.06 -10.97 -46.45
C GLU A 57 -0.63 -9.55 -46.61
N ASP A 58 -0.06 -8.57 -45.92
CA ASP A 58 -0.42 -7.15 -46.13
C ASP A 58 0.39 -6.50 -47.27
N GLU A 59 0.10 -5.23 -47.53
CA GLU A 59 0.76 -4.43 -48.57
C GLU A 59 2.28 -4.28 -48.36
N ASP A 60 2.74 -4.39 -47.10
CA ASP A 60 4.16 -4.30 -46.73
C ASP A 60 4.88 -5.67 -46.83
N GLY A 61 4.17 -6.73 -47.24
CA GLY A 61 4.70 -8.08 -47.35
C GLY A 61 4.76 -8.84 -46.02
N THR A 62 4.15 -8.31 -44.96
CA THR A 62 4.08 -8.97 -43.66
C THR A 62 3.10 -10.12 -43.73
N LYS A 63 3.58 -11.33 -43.43
CA LYS A 63 2.75 -12.54 -43.43
C LYS A 63 2.11 -12.81 -42.08
N TYR A 64 0.87 -13.28 -42.17
CA TYR A 64 0.00 -13.61 -41.05
C TYR A 64 -0.52 -15.03 -41.22
N ASP A 65 -0.31 -15.88 -40.22
CA ASP A 65 -0.94 -17.19 -40.16
C ASP A 65 -2.06 -17.16 -39.11
N PHE A 66 -3.24 -17.64 -39.48
CA PHE A 66 -4.42 -17.66 -38.63
C PHE A 66 -4.80 -19.10 -38.29
N TYR A 67 -5.01 -19.33 -36.99
CA TYR A 67 -5.32 -20.62 -36.41
C TYR A 67 -6.64 -20.56 -35.67
N ALA A 68 -7.50 -21.56 -35.83
CA ALA A 68 -8.57 -21.81 -34.88
C ALA A 68 -7.93 -22.41 -33.62
N ILE A 69 -8.42 -21.99 -32.46
CA ILE A 69 -7.90 -22.46 -31.17
C ILE A 69 -9.02 -22.98 -30.28
N SER A 70 -8.65 -23.87 -29.38
CA SER A 70 -9.52 -24.37 -28.29
C SER A 70 -8.76 -24.38 -26.98
N GLU A 71 -9.45 -24.76 -25.90
CA GLU A 71 -8.86 -24.92 -24.56
C GLU A 71 -8.03 -23.68 -24.15
N HIS A 72 -8.57 -22.49 -24.41
CA HIS A 72 -7.89 -21.23 -24.21
C HIS A 72 -8.04 -20.74 -22.77
N TYR A 73 -6.92 -20.70 -22.05
CA TYR A 73 -6.82 -20.21 -20.68
C TYR A 73 -6.01 -18.91 -20.67
N ARG A 74 -6.54 -17.88 -20.01
CA ARG A 74 -5.84 -16.63 -19.75
C ARG A 74 -5.59 -16.43 -18.26
N TYR A 75 -4.33 -16.21 -17.92
CA TYR A 75 -3.90 -15.77 -16.60
C TYR A 75 -3.41 -14.32 -16.69
N ILE A 76 -3.89 -13.46 -15.80
CA ILE A 76 -3.48 -12.05 -15.72
C ILE A 76 -2.85 -11.84 -14.34
N ASP A 77 -1.54 -11.65 -14.31
CA ASP A 77 -0.81 -11.27 -13.12
C ASP A 77 -0.81 -9.74 -13.00
N ARG A 78 -1.44 -9.20 -11.96
CA ARG A 78 -1.49 -7.76 -11.64
C ARG A 78 -0.65 -7.40 -10.41
N THR A 79 0.26 -8.28 -10.00
CA THR A 79 1.07 -8.09 -8.80
C THR A 79 1.91 -6.81 -8.89
N LYS A 80 2.47 -6.48 -10.07
CA LYS A 80 3.22 -5.23 -10.30
C LYS A 80 2.38 -3.98 -9.94
N MET A 81 1.20 -3.85 -10.53
CA MET A 81 0.28 -2.75 -10.25
C MET A 81 -0.13 -2.71 -8.76
N LEU A 82 -0.39 -3.88 -8.16
CA LEU A 82 -0.77 -3.97 -6.76
C LEU A 82 0.35 -3.53 -5.82
N ASP A 83 1.60 -3.92 -6.11
CA ASP A 83 2.77 -3.53 -5.35
C ASP A 83 3.03 -2.02 -5.45
N GLU A 84 2.94 -1.45 -6.65
CA GLU A 84 3.06 0.00 -6.85
C GLU A 84 1.96 0.79 -6.12
N THR A 85 0.70 0.32 -6.23
CA THR A 85 -0.44 0.94 -5.55
C THR A 85 -0.30 0.84 -4.04
N LYS A 86 0.18 -0.30 -3.54
CA LYS A 86 0.46 -0.51 -2.12
C LYS A 86 1.54 0.45 -1.65
N ALA A 87 2.67 0.54 -2.34
CA ALA A 87 3.76 1.47 -1.99
C ALA A 87 3.27 2.93 -1.94
N ALA A 88 2.50 3.36 -2.94
CA ALA A 88 1.93 4.71 -2.96
C ALA A 88 0.96 4.94 -1.78
N THR A 89 0.16 3.94 -1.43
CA THR A 89 -0.78 4.01 -0.29
C THR A 89 -0.05 4.08 1.04
N GLU A 90 1.03 3.31 1.21
CA GLU A 90 1.87 3.34 2.41
C GLU A 90 2.54 4.72 2.58
N ILE A 91 3.09 5.30 1.51
CA ILE A 91 3.64 6.67 1.53
C ILE A 91 2.56 7.69 1.90
N ALA A 92 1.37 7.60 1.30
CA ALA A 92 0.27 8.52 1.58
C ALA A 92 -0.20 8.40 3.04
N PHE A 93 -0.29 7.17 3.57
CA PHE A 93 -0.64 6.91 4.96
C PHE A 93 0.38 7.56 5.92
N VAL A 94 1.68 7.34 5.68
CA VAL A 94 2.75 7.94 6.49
C VAL A 94 2.68 9.47 6.43
N ALA A 95 2.55 10.06 5.24
CA ALA A 95 2.46 11.50 5.08
C ALA A 95 1.24 12.11 5.79
N LEU A 96 0.08 11.43 5.72
CA LEU A 96 -1.12 11.85 6.45
C LEU A 96 -0.90 11.76 7.96
N ALA A 97 -0.38 10.66 8.47
CA ALA A 97 -0.08 10.52 9.90
C ALA A 97 0.90 11.59 10.39
N GLU A 98 2.01 11.82 9.68
CA GLU A 98 3.02 12.82 10.07
C GLU A 98 2.49 14.27 10.01
N THR A 99 1.41 14.53 9.25
CA THR A 99 0.70 15.82 9.22
C THR A 99 -0.51 15.87 10.16
N GLY A 100 -0.67 14.85 11.00
CA GLY A 100 -1.76 14.67 11.97
C GLY A 100 -3.06 14.15 11.35
N GLY A 101 -3.13 14.00 10.02
CA GLY A 101 -4.26 13.48 9.22
C GLY A 101 -4.87 12.16 9.73
N ILE A 102 -4.09 11.44 10.52
CA ILE A 102 -4.41 10.15 11.14
C ILE A 102 -3.99 10.27 12.60
N ASP A 103 -4.85 9.81 13.51
CA ASP A 103 -4.55 9.84 14.93
C ASP A 103 -3.42 8.87 15.31
N GLY A 104 -2.82 9.11 16.48
CA GLY A 104 -1.67 8.32 16.95
C GLY A 104 -1.97 6.83 17.14
N THR A 105 -3.23 6.47 17.45
CA THR A 105 -3.63 5.07 17.67
C THR A 105 -3.61 4.31 16.35
N THR A 106 -4.27 4.84 15.32
CA THR A 106 -4.24 4.24 13.97
C THR A 106 -2.82 4.25 13.39
N ALA A 107 -2.03 5.31 13.63
CA ALA A 107 -0.62 5.29 13.23
C ALA A 107 0.16 4.15 13.93
N GLY A 108 -0.11 3.90 15.22
CA GLY A 108 0.48 2.83 16.01
C GLY A 108 0.17 1.42 15.50
N GLU A 109 -1.07 1.16 15.06
CA GLU A 109 -1.49 -0.12 14.45
C GLU A 109 -0.68 -0.45 13.20
N HIS A 110 -0.30 0.59 12.47
CA HIS A 110 0.47 0.50 11.22
C HIS A 110 1.93 0.90 11.41
N LYS A 111 2.50 0.78 12.62
CA LYS A 111 3.88 1.20 12.95
C LYS A 111 4.93 0.72 11.94
N ASN A 112 4.76 -0.47 11.38
CA ASN A 112 5.70 -1.08 10.42
C ASN A 112 5.84 -0.29 9.11
N LEU A 113 4.92 0.62 8.81
CA LEU A 113 5.01 1.54 7.66
C LEU A 113 6.01 2.68 7.90
N PHE A 114 6.37 2.95 9.17
CA PHE A 114 7.26 4.02 9.53
C PHE A 114 8.72 3.54 9.67
N GLU A 115 9.63 4.45 9.34
CA GLU A 115 11.06 4.20 9.46
C GLU A 115 11.51 4.04 10.92
N GLU A 116 12.60 3.30 11.12
CA GLU A 116 13.28 3.24 12.41
C GLU A 116 14.01 4.54 12.74
N TRP A 117 14.06 4.87 14.03
CA TRP A 117 14.85 5.99 14.53
C TRP A 117 16.33 5.77 14.22
N GLN A 118 17.02 6.85 13.85
CA GLN A 118 18.45 6.88 13.57
C GLN A 118 19.07 8.13 14.19
N ALA A 119 20.31 8.01 14.67
CA ALA A 119 21.09 9.16 15.13
C ALA A 119 21.59 10.00 13.94
N GLY A 120 21.73 11.31 14.13
CA GLY A 120 22.21 12.25 13.11
C GLY A 120 21.15 12.72 12.11
N VAL A 121 19.87 12.38 12.32
CA VAL A 121 18.75 12.77 11.45
C VAL A 121 18.06 14.01 12.02
N SER A 122 17.77 14.99 11.16
CA SER A 122 16.97 16.16 11.55
C SER A 122 15.48 15.83 11.47
N TYR A 123 14.87 15.52 12.62
CA TYR A 123 13.45 15.26 12.73
C TYR A 123 12.63 16.54 12.86
N LYS A 124 11.47 16.57 12.19
CA LYS A 124 10.47 17.64 12.30
C LYS A 124 9.35 17.21 13.24
N VAL A 125 8.68 18.20 13.83
CA VAL A 125 7.46 17.97 14.62
C VAL A 125 6.43 17.20 13.79
N GLY A 126 5.81 16.19 14.39
CA GLY A 126 4.83 15.32 13.75
C GLY A 126 5.42 14.04 13.14
N GLN A 127 6.72 14.00 12.84
CA GLN A 127 7.32 12.81 12.25
C GLN A 127 7.29 11.60 13.18
N TYR A 128 7.03 10.43 12.61
CA TYR A 128 6.90 9.19 13.37
C TYR A 128 8.10 8.29 13.14
N ARG A 129 8.68 7.73 14.21
CA ARG A 129 9.78 6.76 14.12
C ARG A 129 9.54 5.56 15.01
N ARG A 130 9.83 4.39 14.46
CA ARG A 130 9.85 3.14 15.22
C ARG A 130 11.08 3.10 16.11
N TYR A 131 10.89 2.68 17.36
CA TYR A 131 11.98 2.38 18.26
C TYR A 131 11.57 1.26 19.21
N GLY A 132 12.31 0.15 19.18
CA GLY A 132 11.86 -1.09 19.80
C GLY A 132 10.54 -1.58 19.21
N GLU A 133 9.57 -1.90 20.07
CA GLU A 133 8.24 -2.35 19.65
C GLU A 133 7.21 -1.22 19.53
N LYS A 134 7.61 0.03 19.80
CA LYS A 134 6.70 1.19 19.85
C LYS A 134 6.94 2.15 18.68
N LEU A 135 5.91 2.95 18.40
CA LEU A 135 5.99 4.06 17.48
C LEU A 135 6.04 5.36 18.29
N TYR A 136 6.88 6.30 17.87
CA TYR A 136 7.06 7.58 18.57
C TYR A 136 6.89 8.75 17.61
N ARG A 137 6.14 9.77 18.03
CA ARG A 137 5.97 11.05 17.35
C ARG A 137 6.99 12.05 17.86
N CYS A 138 7.69 12.71 16.96
CA CYS A 138 8.56 13.84 17.29
C CYS A 138 7.70 15.04 17.70
N VAL A 139 7.85 15.54 18.92
CA VAL A 139 7.06 16.69 19.44
C VAL A 139 7.80 18.02 19.31
N GLN A 140 9.12 17.99 19.20
CA GLN A 140 9.96 19.18 19.01
C GLN A 140 10.95 18.93 17.87
N GLN A 141 11.08 19.88 16.93
CA GLN A 141 12.08 19.77 15.87
C GLN A 141 13.49 19.73 16.47
N HIS A 142 14.28 18.72 16.10
CA HIS A 142 15.63 18.52 16.62
C HIS A 142 16.49 17.68 15.66
N THR A 143 17.80 17.67 15.87
CA THR A 143 18.70 16.68 15.26
C THR A 143 18.98 15.58 16.27
N SER A 144 18.72 14.33 15.90
CA SER A 144 18.89 13.19 16.80
C SER A 144 20.37 12.92 17.09
N GLN A 145 20.64 12.43 18.30
CA GLN A 145 21.98 12.02 18.73
C GLN A 145 21.86 10.90 19.76
N ALA A 146 22.99 10.24 20.06
CA ALA A 146 23.03 9.23 21.11
C ALA A 146 22.57 9.81 22.46
N GLY A 147 21.75 9.07 23.20
CA GLY A 147 21.10 9.53 24.42
C GLY A 147 19.79 10.30 24.20
N TRP A 148 19.43 10.62 22.96
CA TRP A 148 18.13 11.19 22.56
C TRP A 148 17.26 10.16 21.84
N GLU A 149 17.40 8.89 22.23
CA GLU A 149 16.52 7.84 21.72
C GLU A 149 15.07 8.11 22.16
N PRO A 150 14.07 7.69 21.36
CA PRO A 150 12.67 8.02 21.62
C PRO A 150 12.13 7.58 22.98
N ASP A 151 12.65 6.48 23.54
CA ASP A 151 12.29 5.97 24.86
C ASP A 151 12.93 6.73 26.03
N LYS A 152 14.00 7.49 25.78
CA LYS A 152 14.76 8.21 26.82
C LYS A 152 14.49 9.71 26.83
N ALA A 153 14.10 10.29 25.69
CA ALA A 153 13.91 11.72 25.52
C ALA A 153 12.44 12.09 25.38
N ALA A 154 11.67 11.96 26.46
CA ALA A 154 10.23 12.28 26.51
C ALA A 154 9.90 13.75 26.16
N SER A 155 10.86 14.68 26.29
CA SER A 155 10.68 16.07 25.85
C SER A 155 10.75 16.25 24.32
N LEU A 156 11.32 15.27 23.61
CA LEU A 156 11.51 15.28 22.15
C LEU A 156 10.55 14.32 21.44
N TRP A 157 10.11 13.27 22.14
CA TRP A 157 9.30 12.19 21.59
C TRP A 157 8.11 11.87 22.48
N SER A 158 6.97 11.61 21.84
CA SER A 158 5.76 11.08 22.46
C SER A 158 5.47 9.70 21.88
N VAL A 159 5.03 8.74 22.69
CA VAL A 159 4.56 7.45 22.16
C VAL A 159 3.28 7.68 21.34
N ALA A 160 3.17 7.04 20.17
CA ALA A 160 1.90 6.93 19.45
C ALA A 160 1.07 5.87 20.19
N ALA A 161 -0.12 6.26 20.66
CA ALA A 161 -0.97 5.41 21.49
C ALA A 161 -1.04 3.97 20.95
N ASP A 162 -0.83 2.99 21.82
CA ASP A 162 -1.10 1.59 21.48
C ASP A 162 -2.61 1.34 21.71
N PRO A 163 -3.39 0.89 20.71
CA PRO A 163 -4.80 0.59 20.90
C PRO A 163 -5.07 -0.48 21.97
N ALA A 164 -4.08 -1.32 22.29
CA ALA A 164 -4.19 -2.31 23.36
C ALA A 164 -3.94 -1.71 24.75
N GLU A 165 -3.42 -0.49 24.85
CA GLU A 165 -3.18 0.20 26.12
C GLU A 165 -4.44 0.95 26.57
N GLU A 166 -4.94 0.64 27.77
CA GLU A 166 -6.15 1.28 28.30
C GLU A 166 -5.95 2.78 28.58
N TRP A 167 -4.73 3.17 28.97
CA TRP A 167 -4.34 4.53 29.33
C TRP A 167 -3.09 4.94 28.55
N PRO A 168 -3.18 5.16 27.23
CA PRO A 168 -2.01 5.52 26.42
C PRO A 168 -1.43 6.86 26.89
N GLU A 169 -0.10 7.02 26.83
CA GLU A 169 0.54 8.30 27.18
C GLU A 169 -0.04 9.45 26.32
N TRP A 170 -0.34 10.58 26.96
CA TRP A 170 -0.88 11.74 26.29
C TRP A 170 0.12 12.30 25.28
N SER A 171 -0.39 12.65 24.11
CA SER A 171 0.38 13.24 23.02
C SER A 171 -0.29 14.55 22.61
N GLN A 172 0.47 15.64 22.57
CA GLN A 172 -0.06 16.94 22.13
C GLN A 172 -0.62 16.84 20.70
N PRO A 173 -1.93 17.13 20.48
CA PRO A 173 -2.50 17.19 19.14
C PRO A 173 -1.88 18.31 18.30
N LEU A 174 -1.69 18.08 17.00
CA LEU A 174 -1.22 19.06 16.01
C LEU A 174 -2.38 19.84 15.38
N GLY A 175 -3.62 19.36 15.47
CA GLY A 175 -4.79 20.02 14.94
C GLY A 175 -6.10 19.42 15.43
N ALA A 176 -7.21 19.81 14.79
CA ALA A 176 -8.55 19.35 15.18
C ALA A 176 -8.78 17.86 14.88
N HIS A 177 -7.97 17.31 13.98
CA HIS A 177 -8.11 15.98 13.40
C HIS A 177 -7.38 14.88 14.19
N ASP A 178 -6.42 15.25 15.04
CA ASP A 178 -5.81 14.37 16.04
C ASP A 178 -6.18 14.77 17.48
N ALA A 179 -7.24 15.58 17.63
CA ALA A 179 -7.76 16.00 18.93
C ALA A 179 -8.54 14.87 19.62
N TYR A 180 -8.44 14.79 20.95
CA TYR A 180 -9.08 13.73 21.72
C TYR A 180 -10.60 13.92 21.80
N ALA A 181 -11.35 12.86 21.48
CA ALA A 181 -12.81 12.86 21.64
C ALA A 181 -13.21 12.83 23.13
N LYS A 182 -14.46 13.17 23.43
CA LYS A 182 -14.99 13.03 24.79
C LYS A 182 -14.96 11.56 25.23
N GLY A 183 -14.47 11.32 26.44
CA GLY A 183 -14.29 9.98 27.00
C GLY A 183 -12.97 9.31 26.62
N ALA A 184 -12.13 9.93 25.78
CA ALA A 184 -10.79 9.43 25.51
C ALA A 184 -9.96 9.36 26.81
N LYS A 185 -9.20 8.28 26.95
CA LYS A 185 -8.37 7.98 28.13
C LYS A 185 -6.91 8.20 27.79
N VAL A 186 -6.16 8.85 28.67
CA VAL A 186 -4.71 9.02 28.55
C VAL A 186 -3.99 8.96 29.89
N SER A 187 -2.71 8.56 29.89
CA SER A 187 -1.77 8.75 30.99
C SER A 187 -0.99 10.04 30.80
N HIS A 188 -0.82 10.83 31.86
CA HIS A 188 0.06 12.00 31.83
C HIS A 188 0.57 12.32 33.23
N ASN A 189 1.89 12.56 33.35
CA ASN A 189 2.57 12.84 34.62
C ASN A 189 2.27 11.80 35.72
N GLY A 190 2.19 10.52 35.34
CA GLY A 190 1.95 9.40 36.26
C GLY A 190 0.51 9.30 36.79
N LYS A 191 -0.44 9.98 36.13
CA LYS A 191 -1.88 9.96 36.45
C LYS A 191 -2.70 9.60 35.23
N HIS A 192 -3.91 9.08 35.47
CA HIS A 192 -4.87 8.75 34.42
C HIS A 192 -5.91 9.87 34.25
N TRP A 193 -6.26 10.17 33.00
CA TRP A 193 -7.13 11.29 32.65
C TRP A 193 -8.16 10.89 31.59
N VAL A 194 -9.38 11.36 31.76
CA VAL A 194 -10.48 11.18 30.80
C VAL A 194 -10.87 12.53 30.22
N SER A 195 -10.96 12.62 28.90
CA SER A 195 -11.37 13.86 28.22
C SER A 195 -12.86 14.13 28.49
N ASP A 196 -13.19 15.34 28.94
CA ASP A 196 -14.56 15.76 29.24
C ASP A 196 -15.29 16.35 28.02
N VAL A 197 -14.53 16.69 26.97
CA VAL A 197 -15.00 17.41 25.78
C VAL A 197 -14.55 16.71 24.50
N ASP A 198 -15.30 16.92 23.43
CA ASP A 198 -14.88 16.53 22.09
C ASP A 198 -13.84 17.51 21.54
N ALA A 199 -12.98 17.00 20.66
CA ALA A 199 -11.88 17.76 20.06
C ALA A 199 -10.96 18.44 21.10
N ASN A 200 -10.64 17.71 22.18
CA ASN A 200 -9.75 18.18 23.22
C ASN A 200 -8.29 18.18 22.76
N VAL A 201 -7.70 19.37 22.70
CA VAL A 201 -6.30 19.62 22.30
C VAL A 201 -5.42 20.07 23.46
N TRP A 202 -5.99 20.20 24.66
CA TRP A 202 -5.28 20.72 25.83
C TRP A 202 -4.54 19.59 26.56
N GLU A 203 -3.47 19.96 27.27
CA GLU A 203 -2.72 19.05 28.13
C GLU A 203 -3.56 18.64 29.36
N PRO A 204 -3.53 17.36 29.79
CA PRO A 204 -4.18 16.91 31.01
C PRO A 204 -3.68 17.67 32.24
N GLY A 205 -4.62 18.10 33.08
CA GLY A 205 -4.36 19.01 34.20
C GLY A 205 -4.43 20.51 33.86
N VAL A 206 -4.54 20.88 32.57
CA VAL A 206 -4.79 22.28 32.15
C VAL A 206 -6.28 22.55 31.97
N SER A 207 -6.94 21.87 31.04
CA SER A 207 -8.37 22.09 30.75
C SER A 207 -9.00 20.91 30.00
N GLY A 208 -10.28 20.66 30.23
CA GLY A 208 -11.05 19.65 29.49
C GLY A 208 -10.78 18.19 29.87
N TRP A 209 -10.09 17.95 31.00
CA TRP A 209 -9.78 16.61 31.49
C TRP A 209 -10.21 16.42 32.93
N SER A 210 -10.72 15.23 33.24
CA SER A 210 -10.98 14.75 34.59
C SER A 210 -9.99 13.66 34.96
N GLU A 211 -9.30 13.82 36.10
CA GLU A 211 -8.41 12.78 36.64
C GLU A 211 -9.26 11.55 37.02
N ALA A 212 -8.93 10.40 36.44
CA ALA A 212 -9.55 9.14 36.78
C ALA A 212 -9.09 8.73 38.19
N LYS A 213 -10.04 8.56 39.10
CA LYS A 213 -9.76 7.99 40.41
C LYS A 213 -9.66 6.47 40.25
N GLU A 214 -8.54 5.89 40.65
CA GLU A 214 -8.40 4.43 40.83
C GLU A 214 -9.46 3.87 41.79
#